data_AF-A0AAN6P521-F1
#
_entry.id   AF-A0AAN6P521-F1
#
_cell.length_a   1.000
_cell.length_b   1.000
_cell.length_c   1.000
_cell.angle_alpha   90.00
_cell.angle_beta   90.00
_cell.angle_gamma   90.00
#
_symmetry.space_group_name_H-M   'P 1'
#
loop_
_entity.id
_entity.type
_entity.pdbx_description
1 polymer ?
#
loop_
_entity_poly.entity_id
_entity_poly.type
_entity_poly.pdbx_seq_one_letter_code
_entity_poly.pdbx_strand_id
1 'polypeptide(L)' 'MGHFVENIGDEPLVMLEMFRADEFLDISLFQWLGETPQRQVADTLFSDDAEGRQKFLDAINNPKRDEVSKGPEAQ' A
#
# COMPACT_ATOMS: atom_id res chain seq x y z
N MET A 1 -11.04 4.03 6.82
CA MET A 1 -10.29 3.30 7.87
C MET A 1 -9.17 2.53 7.16
N GLY A 2 -7.96 2.52 7.71
CA GLY A 2 -6.88 1.67 7.18
C GLY A 2 -7.21 0.20 7.40
N HIS A 3 -6.92 -0.64 6.41
CA HIS A 3 -7.18 -2.08 6.46
C HIS A 3 -6.19 -2.83 5.56
N PHE A 4 -6.07 -4.13 5.78
CA PHE A 4 -5.36 -5.08 4.93
C PHE A 4 -6.11 -6.41 4.95
N VAL A 5 -5.85 -7.25 3.96
CA VAL A 5 -6.38 -8.62 3.89
C VAL A 5 -5.20 -9.57 3.87
N GLU A 6 -5.18 -10.50 4.82
CA GLU A 6 -4.16 -11.54 4.92
C GLU A 6 -4.82 -12.92 4.85
N ASN A 7 -4.30 -13.79 4.00
CA ASN A 7 -4.69 -15.19 3.99
C ASN A 7 -3.90 -15.95 5.06
N ILE A 8 -4.60 -16.50 6.05
CA ILE A 8 -4.03 -17.26 7.18
C ILE A 8 -4.13 -18.79 7.00
N GLY A 9 -4.67 -19.25 5.87
CA GLY A 9 -4.82 -20.67 5.53
C GLY A 9 -3.86 -21.11 4.43
N ASP A 10 -3.86 -22.42 4.18
CA ASP A 10 -3.00 -23.03 3.15
C ASP A 10 -3.66 -23.09 1.76
N GLU A 11 -4.92 -22.65 1.66
CA GLU A 11 -5.72 -22.66 0.43
C GLU A 11 -5.90 -21.24 -0.15
N PRO A 12 -6.15 -21.08 -1.47
CA PRO A 12 -6.37 -19.76 -2.07
C PRO A 12 -7.56 -18.99 -1.48
N LEU A 13 -7.36 -17.71 -1.16
CA LEU A 13 -8.42 -16.78 -0.77
C LEU A 13 -9.00 -16.08 -2.00
N VAL A 14 -10.33 -16.13 -2.16
CA VAL A 14 -11.08 -15.38 -3.16
C VAL A 14 -12.14 -14.54 -2.45
N MET A 15 -12.16 -13.23 -2.73
CA MET A 15 -13.08 -12.30 -2.09
C MET A 15 -13.60 -11.23 -3.06
N LEU A 16 -14.69 -10.57 -2.66
CA LEU A 16 -15.27 -9.44 -3.36
C LEU A 16 -15.30 -8.22 -2.44
N GLU A 17 -14.69 -7.13 -2.88
CA GLU A 17 -14.83 -5.82 -2.25
C GLU A 17 -15.95 -5.05 -2.95
N MET A 18 -16.98 -4.64 -2.18
CA MET A 18 -18.15 -3.97 -2.73
C MET A 18 -18.37 -2.63 -2.04
N PHE A 19 -18.62 -1.61 -2.85
CA PHE A 19 -18.85 -0.25 -2.40
C PHE A 19 -20.15 0.27 -3.00
N ARG A 20 -20.94 1.02 -2.22
CA ARG A 20 -22.07 1.79 -2.74
C ARG A 20 -21.56 3.13 -3.28
N ALA A 21 -20.81 3.06 -4.36
CA ALA A 21 -20.20 4.21 -5.04
C ALA A 21 -20.07 3.91 -6.54
N ASP A 22 -19.98 4.96 -7.35
CA ASP A 22 -19.88 4.83 -8.81
C ASP A 22 -18.46 4.45 -9.26
N GLU A 23 -17.45 4.67 -8.41
CA GLU A 23 -16.05 4.39 -8.69
C GLU A 23 -15.35 3.78 -7.46
N PHE A 24 -14.38 2.90 -7.73
CA PHE A 24 -13.45 2.40 -6.73
C PHE A 24 -12.23 3.32 -6.65
N LEU A 25 -11.88 3.74 -5.43
CA LEU A 25 -10.69 4.54 -5.14
C LEU A 25 -10.00 3.96 -3.91
N ASP A 26 -8.73 3.63 -4.04
CA ASP A 26 -7.87 3.19 -2.95
C ASP A 26 -6.65 4.12 -2.79
N ILE A 27 -5.98 3.95 -1.65
CA ILE A 27 -4.71 4.61 -1.37
C ILE A 27 -3.77 3.54 -0.84
N SER A 28 -2.78 3.17 -1.64
CA SER A 28 -1.69 2.30 -1.18
C SER A 28 -0.82 3.05 -0.19
N LEU A 29 -0.68 2.51 1.02
CA LEU A 29 0.18 3.08 2.06
C LEU A 29 1.65 3.13 1.61
N PHE A 30 2.14 2.07 0.95
CA PHE A 30 3.52 2.03 0.45
C PHE A 30 3.76 3.09 -0.64
N GLN A 31 2.81 3.27 -1.54
CA GLN A 31 2.90 4.32 -2.55
C GLN A 31 2.89 5.71 -1.91
N TRP A 32 1.96 5.95 -0.99
CA TRP A 32 1.87 7.23 -0.30
C TRP A 32 3.17 7.58 0.43
N LEU A 33 3.78 6.62 1.14
CA LEU A 33 5.04 6.84 1.84
C LEU A 33 6.24 7.00 0.89
N GLY A 34 6.28 6.27 -0.22
CA GLY A 34 7.33 6.43 -1.24
C GLY A 34 7.29 7.76 -1.98
N GLU A 35 6.10 8.36 -2.12
CA GLU A 35 5.90 9.69 -2.71
C GLU A 35 6.07 10.84 -1.68
N THR A 36 6.23 10.52 -0.40
CA THR A 36 6.44 11.49 0.67
C THR A 36 7.94 11.75 0.86
N PRO A 37 8.39 12.99 1.17
CA PRO A 37 9.80 13.24 1.44
C PRO A 37 10.37 12.31 2.51
N GLN A 38 11.39 11.52 2.14
CA GLN A 38 11.93 10.43 2.96
C GLN A 38 12.34 10.86 4.38
N ARG A 39 12.83 12.09 4.53
CA ARG A 39 13.16 12.65 5.85
C ARG A 39 11.93 12.73 6.76
N GLN A 40 10.79 13.17 6.25
CA GLN A 40 9.55 13.24 7.04
C GLN A 40 9.07 11.85 7.45
N VAL A 41 9.16 10.89 6.53
CA VAL A 41 8.84 9.48 6.81
C VAL A 41 9.74 8.92 7.91
N ALA A 42 11.05 9.14 7.80
CA ALA A 42 12.04 8.69 8.78
C ALA A 42 11.83 9.32 10.16
N ASP A 43 11.61 10.64 10.21
CA ASP A 43 11.41 11.36 11.47
C ASP A 43 10.08 10.95 12.15
N THR A 44 9.06 10.58 11.36
CA THR A 44 7.74 10.15 11.88
C THR A 44 7.77 8.71 12.42
N LEU A 45 8.45 7.79 11.72
CA LEU A 45 8.35 6.35 11.99
C LEU A 45 9.56 5.76 12.71
N PHE A 46 10.73 6.41 12.64
CA PHE A 46 12.01 5.81 13.06
C PHE A 46 12.92 6.80 13.82
N SER A 47 12.36 7.51 14.82
CA SER A 47 13.12 8.48 15.63
C SER A 47 14.39 7.87 16.27
N ASP A 48 14.28 6.63 16.76
CA ASP A 48 15.33 5.97 17.55
C ASP A 48 15.83 4.64 16.95
N ASP A 49 15.43 4.31 15.72
CA ASP A 49 15.80 3.07 15.02
C ASP A 49 16.45 3.35 13.67
N ALA A 50 17.77 3.52 13.69
CA ALA A 50 18.55 3.81 12.48
C ALA A 50 18.59 2.63 11.49
N GLU A 51 18.57 1.39 12.00
CA GLU A 51 18.62 0.19 11.15
C GLU A 51 17.28 -0.04 10.46
N GLY A 52 16.18 0.03 11.19
CA GLY A 52 14.82 -0.06 10.64
C GLY A 52 14.52 1.06 9.66
N ARG A 53 14.99 2.29 9.95
CA ARG A 53 14.90 3.43 9.03
C ARG A 53 15.47 3.11 7.67
N GLN A 54 16.71 2.64 7.61
CA GLN A 54 17.38 2.41 6.34
C GLN A 54 16.67 1.31 5.54
N LYS A 55 16.37 0.17 6.19
CA LYS A 55 15.65 -0.96 5.56
C LYS A 55 14.30 -0.52 4.99
N PHE A 56 13.56 0.31 5.72
CA PHE A 56 12.24 0.77 5.29
C PHE A 56 12.33 1.79 4.15
N LEU A 57 13.23 2.77 4.24
CA LEU A 57 13.43 3.76 3.17
C LEU A 57 13.85 3.10 1.86
N ASP A 58 14.66 2.05 1.91
CA ASP A 58 15.03 1.26 0.74
C ASP A 58 13.83 0.49 0.15
N ALA A 59 12.93 -0.03 1.01
CA ALA A 59 11.75 -0.77 0.57
C ALA A 59 10.67 0.11 -0.10
N ILE A 60 10.58 1.39 0.25
CA ILE A 60 9.61 2.33 -0.35
C ILE A 60 10.19 3.14 -1.51
N ASN A 61 11.49 3.00 -1.80
CA ASN A 61 12.15 3.74 -2.88
C ASN A 61 11.73 3.13 -4.23
N ASN A 62 10.98 3.90 -5.03
CA ASN A 62 10.31 3.47 -6.27
C ASN A 62 9.04 2.62 -6.06
N PRO A 63 7.98 3.19 -5.45
CA PRO A 63 6.73 2.48 -5.29
C PRO A 63 6.13 2.20 -6.67
N LYS A 64 6.01 0.92 -7.03
CA LYS A 64 5.24 0.53 -8.21
C LYS A 64 3.81 0.98 -7.98
N ARG A 65 3.22 1.72 -8.93
CA ARG A 65 1.78 2.02 -8.88
C ARG A 65 1.02 0.71 -8.96
N ASP A 66 0.30 0.39 -7.89
CA ASP A 66 -0.61 -0.73 -7.85
C ASP A 66 -1.97 -0.23 -8.35
N GLU A 67 -2.10 -0.07 -9.66
CA GLU A 67 -3.38 0.34 -10.26
C GLU A 67 -4.32 -0.88 -10.30
N VAL A 68 -5.12 -1.07 -9.25
CA VAL A 68 -6.24 -2.04 -9.25
C VAL A 68 -7.37 -1.60 -10.21
N SER A 69 -7.27 -0.38 -10.76
CA SER A 69 -8.35 0.36 -11.43
C SER A 69 -8.79 -0.18 -12.80
N LYS A 70 -7.95 -0.88 -13.56
CA LYS A 70 -8.37 -1.34 -14.89
C LYS A 70 -9.11 -2.67 -14.81
N GLY A 71 -10.42 -2.58 -14.58
CA GLY A 71 -11.35 -3.64 -14.97
C GLY A 71 -11.18 -3.99 -16.47
N PRO A 72 -11.51 -5.21 -16.90
CA PRO A 72 -11.45 -5.56 -18.32
C PRO A 72 -12.30 -4.58 -19.13
N GLU A 73 -11.78 -4.08 -20.25
CA GLU A 73 -12.56 -3.30 -21.21
C GLU A 73 -13.82 -4.11 -21.56
N ALA A 74 -14.99 -3.55 -21.25
CA ALA A 74 -16.26 -4.15 -21.62
C ALA A 74 -16.31 -4.26 -23.15
N GLN A 75 -16.38 -5.50 -23.65
CA GLN A 75 -16.75 -5.80 -25.03
C GLN A 75 -18.25 -5.62 -25.23
#